data_AF-A0A1Z9BGC4-F1
#
_entry.id   AF-A0A1Z9BGC4-F1
#
_cell.length_a   1.000
_cell.length_b   1.000
_cell.length_c   1.000
_cell.angle_alpha   90.00
_cell.angle_beta   90.00
_cell.angle_gamma   90.00
#
_symmetry.space_group_name_H-M   'P 1'
#
loop_
_entity.id
_entity.type
_entity.pdbx_description
1 polymer ?
#
loop_
_entity_poly.entity_id
_entity_poly.type
_entity_poly.pdbx_seq_one_letter_code
_entity_poly.pdbx_strand_id
1 'polypeptide(L)'
;MNFEEANNIPGMIELVEREMLFNQAREISLLETDCVVEFGSFFGRSTNCIAQGLSVNPKYSSNCFFYTYDSFECDLDGWFAPHVYAYATNANVLHLIKVENKKVNFEKVFKHYLNSYIRSNIVVSIKSELHDSQAPNSTIALMHIDSPKYYEEFKFILYRFFPKTKIGSIIIFQDFFYHWSGSLILIIAILVKKGFVYVDQSAASSLVGKILKIPTMNDILELDLMMQNYDESHKHFDFIIEECSKIELDRKEQFLPRLTLAKIQWLYSNEKFDDARKTMDDYLKRGNTFSREVTYDFLEIFANGFSIRKLFEKDHD
;
A
#
# COMPACT_ATOMS: atom_id res chain seq x y z
N MET A 1 22.45 -13.62 -1.08
CA MET A 1 21.94 -12.44 -1.77
C MET A 1 22.20 -11.23 -0.89
N ASN A 2 22.97 -10.24 -1.35
CA ASN A 2 23.20 -9.00 -0.60
C ASN A 2 22.13 -7.94 -0.96
N PHE A 3 22.03 -6.87 -0.16
CA PHE A 3 21.06 -5.77 -0.40
C PHE A 3 21.25 -5.10 -1.77
N GLU A 4 22.46 -5.16 -2.34
CA GLU A 4 22.74 -4.62 -3.68
C GLU A 4 21.98 -5.37 -4.78
N GLU A 5 21.72 -6.68 -4.64
CA GLU A 5 20.92 -7.43 -5.62
C GLU A 5 19.46 -6.94 -5.68
N ALA A 6 18.93 -6.35 -4.60
CA ALA A 6 17.62 -5.71 -4.62
C ALA A 6 17.57 -4.46 -5.52
N ASN A 7 18.72 -3.82 -5.81
CA ASN A 7 18.79 -2.69 -6.75
C ASN A 7 18.52 -3.12 -8.18
N ASN A 8 18.74 -4.40 -8.50
CA ASN A 8 18.70 -4.90 -9.87
C ASN A 8 17.29 -5.29 -10.32
N ILE A 9 16.34 -5.45 -9.39
CA ILE A 9 14.95 -5.74 -9.74
C ILE A 9 14.26 -4.42 -10.10
N PRO A 10 13.74 -4.23 -11.33
CA PRO A 10 12.92 -3.07 -11.68
C PRO A 10 11.68 -2.92 -10.79
N GLY A 11 11.27 -1.69 -10.48
CA GLY A 11 10.14 -1.41 -9.60
C GLY A 11 10.01 0.07 -9.23
N MET A 12 8.96 0.39 -8.48
CA MET A 12 8.56 1.78 -8.18
C MET A 12 8.96 2.26 -6.77
N ILE A 13 9.26 1.34 -5.84
CA ILE A 13 9.65 1.74 -4.48
C ILE A 13 11.05 2.36 -4.40
N GLU A 14 11.17 3.37 -3.54
CA GLU A 14 12.38 4.14 -3.27
C GLU A 14 13.39 3.36 -2.41
N LEU A 15 14.64 3.85 -2.34
CA LEU A 15 15.69 3.19 -1.56
C LEU A 15 15.34 3.09 -0.07
N VAL A 16 14.80 4.16 0.51
CA VAL A 16 14.42 4.21 1.93
C VAL A 16 13.28 3.22 2.26
N GLU A 17 12.34 3.00 1.34
CA GLU A 17 11.28 1.99 1.48
C GLU A 17 11.87 0.58 1.45
N ARG A 18 12.84 0.34 0.57
CA ARG A 18 13.53 -0.95 0.47
C ARG A 18 14.32 -1.30 1.73
N GLU A 19 15.04 -0.32 2.28
CA GLU A 19 15.76 -0.48 3.55
C GLU A 19 14.79 -0.75 4.69
N MET A 20 13.67 0.00 4.74
CA MET A 20 12.61 -0.22 5.73
C MET A 20 12.02 -1.63 5.62
N LEU A 21 11.63 -2.09 4.43
CA LEU A 21 11.05 -3.42 4.22
C LEU A 21 12.02 -4.54 4.64
N PHE A 22 13.29 -4.41 4.28
CA PHE A 22 14.34 -5.34 4.70
C PHE A 22 14.49 -5.38 6.23
N ASN A 23 14.62 -4.21 6.87
CA ASN A 23 14.84 -4.11 8.31
C ASN A 23 13.64 -4.62 9.11
N GLN A 24 12.41 -4.25 8.72
CA GLN A 24 11.20 -4.75 9.35
C GLN A 24 11.20 -6.28 9.28
N ALA A 25 11.33 -6.88 8.09
CA ALA A 25 11.36 -8.33 7.93
C ALA A 25 12.49 -9.04 8.69
N ARG A 26 13.67 -8.40 8.81
CA ARG A 26 14.80 -8.92 9.60
C ARG A 26 14.50 -8.96 11.10
N GLU A 27 13.77 -7.97 11.61
CA GLU A 27 13.62 -7.72 13.05
C GLU A 27 12.28 -8.19 13.61
N ILE A 28 11.28 -8.48 12.74
CA ILE A 28 9.97 -8.94 13.19
C ILE A 28 10.07 -10.17 14.11
N SER A 29 9.22 -10.21 15.13
CA SER A 29 9.10 -11.37 15.99
C SER A 29 8.20 -12.43 15.36
N LEU A 30 8.82 -13.55 14.98
CA LEU A 30 8.16 -14.70 14.38
C LEU A 30 8.02 -15.86 15.37
N LEU A 31 6.88 -16.53 15.27
CA LEU A 31 6.58 -17.87 15.79
C LEU A 31 6.55 -18.84 14.60
N GLU A 32 6.67 -20.15 14.87
CA GLU A 32 6.67 -21.17 13.81
C GLU A 32 5.39 -21.20 12.97
N THR A 33 4.27 -20.73 13.53
CA THR A 33 2.96 -20.68 12.87
C THR A 33 2.67 -19.34 12.18
N ASP A 34 3.61 -18.39 12.26
CA ASP A 34 3.45 -17.10 11.62
C ASP A 34 3.75 -17.16 10.12
N CYS A 35 3.27 -16.15 9.42
CA CYS A 35 3.57 -15.89 8.03
C CYS A 35 3.73 -14.39 7.79
N VAL A 36 4.26 -14.08 6.61
CA VAL A 36 4.31 -12.73 6.05
C VAL A 36 3.42 -12.69 4.82
N VAL A 37 2.74 -11.56 4.60
CA VAL A 37 1.85 -11.36 3.47
C VAL A 37 2.20 -10.06 2.74
N GLU A 38 2.17 -10.08 1.42
CA GLU A 38 2.28 -8.91 0.56
C GLU A 38 1.16 -8.89 -0.49
N PHE A 39 0.60 -7.71 -0.76
CA PHE A 39 -0.36 -7.45 -1.83
C PHE A 39 0.20 -6.45 -2.83
N GLY A 40 0.22 -6.81 -4.11
CA GLY A 40 0.82 -6.00 -5.18
C GLY A 40 2.33 -6.17 -5.21
N SER A 41 2.80 -7.26 -5.80
CA SER A 41 4.23 -7.58 -5.86
C SER A 41 4.90 -7.07 -7.13
N PHE A 42 4.15 -6.84 -8.21
CA PHE A 42 4.67 -6.42 -9.51
C PHE A 42 5.84 -7.32 -9.99
N PHE A 43 7.03 -6.76 -10.22
CA PHE A 43 8.24 -7.52 -10.57
C PHE A 43 9.02 -8.06 -9.35
N GLY A 44 8.53 -7.77 -8.14
CA GLY A 44 8.99 -8.36 -6.89
C GLY A 44 10.13 -7.61 -6.20
N ARG A 45 10.28 -6.31 -6.46
CA ARG A 45 11.31 -5.48 -5.79
C ARG A 45 11.10 -5.45 -4.27
N SER A 46 9.88 -5.14 -3.82
CA SER A 46 9.49 -5.17 -2.40
C SER A 46 9.57 -6.59 -1.84
N THR A 47 9.05 -7.58 -2.59
CA THR A 47 9.13 -9.00 -2.25
C THR A 47 10.55 -9.43 -1.95
N ASN A 48 11.51 -9.06 -2.81
CA ASN A 48 12.90 -9.41 -2.62
C ASN A 48 13.48 -8.76 -1.36
N CYS A 49 13.17 -7.49 -1.06
CA CYS A 49 13.62 -6.84 0.17
C CYS A 49 13.10 -7.58 1.42
N ILE A 50 11.82 -7.94 1.45
CA ILE A 50 11.21 -8.70 2.54
C ILE A 50 11.84 -10.09 2.64
N ALA A 51 11.96 -10.82 1.53
CA ALA A 51 12.54 -12.17 1.51
C ALA A 51 14.01 -12.18 1.94
N GLN A 52 14.79 -11.17 1.55
CA GLN A 52 16.16 -10.96 2.05
C GLN A 52 16.17 -10.75 3.56
N GLY A 53 15.32 -9.87 4.09
CA GLY A 53 15.21 -9.63 5.53
C GLY A 53 14.85 -10.90 6.30
N LEU A 54 13.86 -11.66 5.82
CA LEU A 54 13.47 -12.95 6.40
C LEU A 54 14.61 -13.98 6.38
N SER A 55 15.38 -14.05 5.28
CA SER A 55 16.48 -15.03 5.15
C SER A 55 17.60 -14.85 6.18
N VAL A 56 17.72 -13.65 6.77
CA VAL A 56 18.69 -13.34 7.82
C VAL A 56 18.04 -13.09 9.18
N ASN A 57 16.72 -13.25 9.30
CA ASN A 57 16.02 -13.13 10.57
C ASN A 57 16.31 -14.38 11.42
N PRO A 58 16.90 -14.25 12.63
CA PRO A 58 17.28 -15.40 13.45
C PRO A 58 16.08 -16.20 13.99
N LYS A 59 14.87 -15.65 13.92
CA LYS A 59 13.61 -16.31 14.32
C LYS A 59 12.87 -16.93 13.12
N TYR A 60 13.35 -16.71 11.90
CA TYR A 60 12.75 -17.32 10.72
C TYR A 60 12.96 -18.84 10.74
N SER A 61 11.91 -19.58 10.42
CA SER A 61 11.95 -21.05 10.31
C SER A 61 11.41 -21.49 8.96
N SER A 62 11.70 -22.74 8.56
CA SER A 62 11.19 -23.31 7.31
C SER A 62 9.66 -23.44 7.26
N ASN A 63 8.97 -23.22 8.38
CA ASN A 63 7.51 -23.26 8.48
C ASN A 63 6.87 -21.87 8.36
N CYS A 64 7.66 -20.80 8.43
CA CYS A 64 7.19 -19.43 8.23
C CYS A 64 7.24 -19.09 6.75
N PHE A 65 6.08 -19.03 6.09
CA PHE A 65 6.01 -18.71 4.66
C PHE A 65 5.79 -17.22 4.43
N PHE A 66 6.37 -16.70 3.34
CA PHE A 66 6.05 -15.39 2.81
C PHE A 66 5.14 -15.54 1.60
N TYR A 67 3.86 -15.19 1.76
CA TYR A 67 2.86 -15.24 0.70
C TYR A 67 2.80 -13.90 -0.04
N THR A 68 2.86 -13.96 -1.36
CA THR A 68 2.64 -12.78 -2.22
C THR A 68 1.37 -12.94 -3.04
N TYR A 69 0.58 -11.88 -3.14
CA TYR A 69 -0.67 -11.84 -3.89
C TYR A 69 -0.61 -10.76 -4.97
N ASP A 70 -0.82 -11.16 -6.23
CA ASP A 70 -0.87 -10.28 -7.38
C ASP A 70 -1.69 -10.95 -8.50
N SER A 71 -2.36 -10.17 -9.36
CA SER A 71 -3.00 -10.71 -10.56
C SER A 71 -1.96 -11.12 -11.61
N PHE A 72 -0.77 -10.50 -11.55
CA PHE A 72 0.29 -10.53 -12.54
C PHE A 72 -0.15 -10.17 -13.97
N GLU A 73 -1.28 -9.46 -14.08
CA GLU A 73 -1.96 -9.12 -15.32
C GLU A 73 -2.55 -7.71 -15.24
N CYS A 74 -2.47 -6.96 -16.34
CA CYS A 74 -3.13 -5.67 -16.51
C CYS A 74 -3.67 -5.51 -17.93
N ASP A 75 -4.59 -4.59 -18.14
CA ASP A 75 -5.11 -4.28 -19.47
C ASP A 75 -4.06 -3.63 -20.36
N LEU A 76 -3.96 -4.12 -21.60
CA LEU A 76 -3.00 -3.65 -22.60
C LEU A 76 -3.17 -2.16 -22.92
N ASP A 77 -4.43 -1.71 -22.97
CA ASP A 77 -4.80 -0.32 -23.25
C ASP A 77 -4.91 0.52 -21.96
N GLY A 78 -4.59 -0.09 -20.81
CA GLY A 78 -4.64 0.53 -19.50
C GLY A 78 -3.46 1.48 -19.21
N TRP A 79 -3.61 2.28 -18.15
CA TRP A 79 -2.56 3.18 -17.66
C TRP A 79 -1.37 2.43 -17.05
N PHE A 80 -1.53 1.22 -16.50
CA PHE A 80 -0.42 0.48 -15.90
C PHE A 80 0.47 -0.24 -16.92
N ALA A 81 -0.08 -0.72 -18.04
CA ALA A 81 0.68 -1.43 -19.08
C ALA A 81 1.92 -0.66 -19.59
N PRO A 82 1.87 0.66 -19.87
CA PRO A 82 3.06 1.46 -20.20
C PRO A 82 4.17 1.35 -19.16
N HIS A 83 3.85 1.33 -17.86
CA HIS A 83 4.84 1.15 -16.80
C HIS A 83 5.47 -0.25 -16.84
N VAL A 84 4.64 -1.30 -17.01
CA VAL A 84 5.13 -2.68 -17.15
C VAL A 84 6.15 -2.78 -18.29
N TYR A 85 5.83 -2.25 -19.47
CA TYR A 85 6.72 -2.25 -20.63
C TYR A 85 8.00 -1.44 -20.42
N ALA A 86 7.90 -0.25 -19.85
CA ALA A 86 9.04 0.61 -19.60
C ALA A 86 10.04 -0.06 -18.65
N TYR A 87 9.56 -0.60 -17.53
CA TYR A 87 10.40 -1.30 -16.56
C TYR A 87 11.03 -2.57 -17.13
N ALA A 88 10.26 -3.38 -17.87
CA ALA A 88 10.77 -4.62 -18.45
C ALA A 88 11.78 -4.37 -19.58
N THR A 89 11.59 -3.30 -20.37
CA THR A 89 12.54 -2.88 -21.41
C THR A 89 13.85 -2.43 -20.77
N ASN A 90 13.78 -1.53 -19.79
CA ASN A 90 14.97 -1.01 -19.09
C ASN A 90 15.78 -2.10 -18.41
N ALA A 91 15.12 -3.15 -17.94
CA ALA A 91 15.77 -4.29 -17.29
C ALA A 91 16.09 -5.46 -18.25
N ASN A 92 15.90 -5.30 -19.57
CA ASN A 92 16.16 -6.32 -20.59
C ASN A 92 15.40 -7.65 -20.40
N VAL A 93 14.20 -7.59 -19.80
CA VAL A 93 13.33 -8.76 -19.53
C VAL A 93 12.01 -8.71 -20.29
N LEU A 94 11.86 -7.80 -21.26
CA LEU A 94 10.66 -7.66 -22.10
C LEU A 94 10.23 -8.98 -22.75
N HIS A 95 11.19 -9.84 -23.13
CA HIS A 95 10.93 -11.15 -23.73
C HIS A 95 10.19 -12.14 -22.80
N LEU A 96 10.08 -11.84 -21.51
CA LEU A 96 9.32 -12.64 -20.54
C LEU A 96 7.85 -12.20 -20.44
N ILE A 97 7.51 -11.01 -20.93
CA ILE A 97 6.14 -10.51 -20.96
C ILE A 97 5.36 -11.23 -22.06
N LYS A 98 4.11 -11.57 -21.76
CA LYS A 98 3.16 -12.13 -22.73
C LYS A 98 1.97 -11.20 -22.89
N VAL A 99 1.43 -11.13 -24.10
CA VAL A 99 0.19 -10.41 -24.39
C VAL A 99 -0.80 -11.41 -24.97
N GLU A 100 -1.89 -11.66 -24.25
CA GLU A 100 -2.93 -12.62 -24.63
C GLU A 100 -4.28 -11.99 -24.27
N ASN A 101 -5.27 -11.99 -25.18
CA ASN A 101 -6.62 -11.44 -24.96
C ASN A 101 -6.66 -9.99 -24.40
N LYS A 102 -5.84 -9.09 -24.96
CA LYS A 102 -5.68 -7.70 -24.48
C LYS A 102 -5.19 -7.56 -23.03
N LYS A 103 -4.67 -8.63 -22.42
CA LYS A 103 -4.01 -8.57 -21.12
C LYS A 103 -2.50 -8.70 -21.29
N VAL A 104 -1.75 -7.90 -20.54
CA VAL A 104 -0.30 -7.97 -20.40
C VAL A 104 0.01 -8.81 -19.17
N ASN A 105 0.54 -10.02 -19.36
CA ASN A 105 0.96 -10.90 -18.28
C ASN A 105 2.47 -10.76 -18.04
N PHE A 106 2.83 -10.48 -16.80
CA PHE A 106 4.21 -10.27 -16.36
C PHE A 106 4.67 -11.21 -15.25
N GLU A 107 3.91 -12.27 -14.95
CA GLU A 107 4.23 -13.25 -13.92
C GLU A 107 5.62 -13.89 -14.09
N LYS A 108 6.03 -14.11 -15.36
CA LYS A 108 7.34 -14.67 -15.67
C LYS A 108 8.49 -13.74 -15.28
N VAL A 109 8.28 -12.42 -15.34
CA VAL A 109 9.29 -11.44 -14.90
C VAL A 109 9.47 -11.54 -13.39
N PHE A 110 8.38 -11.56 -12.63
CA PHE A 110 8.41 -11.79 -11.18
C PHE A 110 9.14 -13.08 -10.83
N LYS A 111 8.74 -14.21 -11.45
CA LYS A 111 9.35 -15.52 -11.22
C LYS A 111 10.83 -15.54 -11.60
N HIS A 112 11.25 -14.82 -12.64
CA HIS A 112 12.65 -14.72 -13.03
C HIS A 112 13.51 -14.14 -11.90
N TYR A 113 13.08 -13.04 -11.29
CA TYR A 113 13.82 -12.39 -10.21
C TYR A 113 13.73 -13.14 -8.88
N LEU A 114 12.59 -13.76 -8.57
CA LEU A 114 12.34 -14.37 -7.25
C LEU A 114 12.60 -15.89 -7.23
N ASN A 115 13.12 -16.46 -8.32
CA ASN A 115 13.28 -17.90 -8.51
C ASN A 115 14.06 -18.59 -7.37
N SER A 116 15.09 -17.95 -6.81
CA SER A 116 15.84 -18.51 -5.67
C SER A 116 14.96 -18.70 -4.44
N TYR A 117 14.16 -17.69 -4.08
CA TYR A 117 13.28 -17.69 -2.91
C TYR A 117 12.09 -18.62 -3.08
N ILE A 118 11.58 -18.73 -4.31
CA ILE A 118 10.52 -19.67 -4.65
C ILE A 118 11.05 -21.11 -4.53
N ARG A 119 12.23 -21.41 -5.08
CA ARG A 119 12.84 -22.75 -4.99
C ARG A 119 13.22 -23.15 -3.57
N SER A 120 13.57 -22.19 -2.72
CA SER A 120 13.85 -22.44 -1.31
C SER A 120 12.60 -22.40 -0.42
N ASN A 121 11.39 -22.32 -1.00
CA ASN A 121 10.11 -22.23 -0.30
C ASN A 121 10.00 -21.08 0.71
N ILE A 122 10.78 -20.00 0.53
CA ILE A 122 10.62 -18.78 1.32
C ILE A 122 9.40 -18.02 0.81
N VAL A 123 9.31 -17.84 -0.51
CA VAL A 123 8.22 -17.12 -1.16
C VAL A 123 7.23 -18.09 -1.79
N VAL A 124 5.97 -17.96 -1.40
CA VAL A 124 4.82 -18.63 -2.02
C VAL A 124 4.05 -17.59 -2.81
N SER A 125 4.21 -17.62 -4.13
CA SER A 125 3.54 -16.69 -5.04
C SER A 125 2.14 -17.19 -5.41
N ILE A 126 1.14 -16.36 -5.15
CA ILE A 126 -0.27 -16.62 -5.42
C ILE A 126 -0.74 -15.64 -6.48
N LYS A 127 -1.03 -16.17 -7.68
CA LYS A 127 -1.70 -15.42 -8.74
C LYS A 127 -3.19 -15.34 -8.42
N SER A 128 -3.68 -14.18 -8.02
CA SER A 128 -5.08 -13.95 -7.68
C SER A 128 -5.43 -12.47 -7.75
N GLU A 129 -6.65 -12.17 -8.21
CA GLU A 129 -7.26 -10.88 -7.96
C GLU A 129 -7.49 -10.68 -6.45
N LEU A 130 -7.50 -9.42 -5.99
CA LEU A 130 -7.64 -9.12 -4.57
C LEU A 130 -8.97 -9.61 -4.00
N HIS A 131 -10.06 -9.48 -4.78
CA HIS A 131 -11.39 -9.92 -4.37
C HIS A 131 -11.56 -11.44 -4.29
N ASP A 132 -10.65 -12.20 -4.89
CA ASP A 132 -10.61 -13.67 -4.82
C ASP A 132 -9.61 -14.18 -3.78
N SER A 133 -8.68 -13.32 -3.36
CA SER A 133 -7.57 -13.68 -2.47
C SER A 133 -8.06 -14.15 -1.10
N GLN A 134 -7.52 -15.29 -0.64
CA GLN A 134 -7.82 -15.88 0.66
C GLN A 134 -6.60 -15.81 1.55
N ALA A 135 -6.81 -15.52 2.83
CA ALA A 135 -5.71 -15.52 3.80
C ALA A 135 -5.19 -16.95 4.03
N PRO A 136 -3.87 -17.11 4.24
CA PRO A 136 -3.31 -18.40 4.59
C PRO A 136 -3.85 -18.86 5.95
N ASN A 137 -3.83 -20.17 6.20
CA ASN A 137 -4.19 -20.73 7.52
C ASN A 137 -3.02 -20.60 8.52
N SER A 138 -2.51 -19.37 8.66
CA SER A 138 -1.36 -18.99 9.48
C SER A 138 -1.63 -17.63 10.11
N THR A 139 -0.95 -17.32 11.20
CA THR A 139 -1.02 -16.00 11.83
C THR A 139 -0.14 -15.03 11.04
N ILE A 140 -0.61 -13.83 10.74
CA ILE A 140 0.14 -12.84 9.94
C ILE A 140 0.95 -11.95 10.88
N ALA A 141 2.28 -12.06 10.84
CA ALA A 141 3.19 -11.24 11.63
C ALA A 141 3.60 -9.93 10.94
N LEU A 142 3.63 -9.92 9.61
CA LEU A 142 3.86 -8.73 8.79
C LEU A 142 2.93 -8.74 7.58
N MET A 143 2.33 -7.60 7.28
CA MET A 143 1.50 -7.38 6.10
C MET A 143 1.96 -6.13 5.35
N HIS A 144 2.40 -6.30 4.11
CA HIS A 144 2.73 -5.21 3.20
C HIS A 144 1.58 -5.02 2.19
N ILE A 145 0.99 -3.82 2.14
CA ILE A 145 -0.20 -3.52 1.36
C ILE A 145 0.16 -2.41 0.36
N ASP A 146 0.41 -2.79 -0.90
CA ASP A 146 0.66 -1.88 -2.03
C ASP A 146 -0.52 -1.84 -3.02
N SER A 147 -1.35 -2.88 -3.00
CA SER A 147 -2.70 -2.87 -3.53
C SER A 147 -3.66 -3.22 -2.40
N PRO A 148 -4.79 -2.50 -2.24
CA PRO A 148 -5.51 -1.72 -3.25
C PRO A 148 -5.35 -0.20 -3.16
N LYS A 149 -5.99 0.51 -4.10
CA LYS A 149 -6.08 1.98 -4.12
C LYS A 149 -7.47 2.50 -3.76
N TYR A 150 -8.45 1.66 -3.40
CA TYR A 150 -9.76 2.12 -2.90
C TYR A 150 -10.24 1.34 -1.68
N TYR A 151 -11.15 1.95 -0.91
CA TYR A 151 -11.70 1.29 0.27
C TYR A 151 -12.49 0.02 -0.10
N GLU A 152 -13.25 0.03 -1.18
CA GLU A 152 -14.08 -1.10 -1.62
C GLU A 152 -13.26 -2.37 -1.83
N GLU A 153 -12.05 -2.21 -2.36
CA GLU A 153 -11.09 -3.29 -2.55
C GLU A 153 -10.38 -3.64 -1.24
N PHE A 154 -10.08 -2.63 -0.40
CA PHE A 154 -9.44 -2.84 0.90
C PHE A 154 -10.30 -3.66 1.86
N LYS A 155 -11.62 -3.64 1.68
CA LYS A 155 -12.55 -4.51 2.41
C LYS A 155 -12.14 -5.97 2.33
N PHE A 156 -11.66 -6.47 1.19
CA PHE A 156 -11.25 -7.87 1.11
C PHE A 156 -10.10 -8.19 2.06
N ILE A 157 -9.14 -7.27 2.19
CA ILE A 157 -8.03 -7.38 3.15
C ILE A 157 -8.55 -7.29 4.58
N LEU A 158 -9.40 -6.30 4.88
CA LEU A 158 -9.99 -6.13 6.21
C LEU A 158 -10.79 -7.35 6.66
N TYR A 159 -11.60 -7.93 5.79
CA TYR A 159 -12.48 -9.05 6.15
C TYR A 159 -11.71 -10.37 6.27
N ARG A 160 -10.70 -10.60 5.43
CA ARG A 160 -10.07 -11.92 5.30
C ARG A 160 -8.71 -12.02 5.99
N PHE A 161 -7.93 -10.93 6.01
CA PHE A 161 -6.54 -10.94 6.46
C PHE A 161 -6.33 -10.25 7.81
N PHE A 162 -6.98 -9.12 8.09
CA PHE A 162 -6.84 -8.46 9.40
C PHE A 162 -7.21 -9.38 10.59
N PRO A 163 -8.25 -10.23 10.54
CA PRO A 163 -8.56 -11.18 11.61
C PRO A 163 -7.51 -12.26 11.83
N LYS A 164 -6.59 -12.45 10.88
CA LYS A 164 -5.46 -13.38 10.97
C LYS A 164 -4.20 -12.73 11.54
N THR A 165 -4.22 -11.44 11.82
CA THR A 165 -3.08 -10.76 12.46
C THR A 165 -2.98 -11.12 13.93
N LYS A 166 -1.87 -10.73 14.58
CA LYS A 166 -1.69 -10.79 16.03
C LYS A 166 -1.34 -9.40 16.56
N ILE A 167 -1.48 -9.21 17.87
CA ILE A 167 -1.01 -7.98 18.51
C ILE A 167 0.50 -7.85 18.29
N GLY A 168 0.93 -6.67 17.88
CA GLY A 168 2.32 -6.37 17.51
C GLY A 168 2.68 -6.71 16.08
N SER A 169 1.77 -7.28 15.27
CA SER A 169 2.01 -7.46 13.83
C SER A 169 2.29 -6.12 13.16
N ILE A 170 3.25 -6.11 12.24
CA ILE A 170 3.61 -4.92 11.46
C ILE A 170 2.72 -4.85 10.23
N ILE A 171 2.13 -3.69 9.99
CA ILE A 171 1.34 -3.40 8.80
C ILE A 171 1.99 -2.22 8.09
N ILE A 172 2.24 -2.36 6.79
CA ILE A 172 2.86 -1.33 5.97
C ILE A 172 1.87 -0.96 4.88
N PHE A 173 1.43 0.29 4.89
CA PHE A 173 0.56 0.87 3.86
C PHE A 173 1.45 1.64 2.89
N GLN A 174 1.73 1.03 1.74
CA GLN A 174 2.53 1.65 0.68
C GLN A 174 1.72 2.73 -0.02
N ASP A 175 2.40 3.77 -0.50
CA ASP A 175 1.81 4.96 -1.15
C ASP A 175 0.82 5.77 -0.28
N PHE A 176 0.80 5.55 1.04
CA PHE A 176 -0.07 6.28 1.98
C PHE A 176 0.06 7.80 1.86
N PHE A 177 1.29 8.31 1.67
CA PHE A 177 1.57 9.74 1.50
C PHE A 177 1.72 10.17 0.04
N TYR A 178 1.44 9.30 -0.94
CA TYR A 178 1.72 9.62 -2.36
C TYR A 178 0.65 10.50 -2.97
N HIS A 179 -0.58 10.01 -3.14
CA HIS A 179 -1.84 10.78 -3.20
C HIS A 179 -3.06 10.01 -3.67
N TRP A 180 -3.03 8.70 -3.90
CA TRP A 180 -3.98 8.13 -4.87
C TRP A 180 -5.22 7.46 -4.24
N SER A 181 -5.55 7.76 -2.98
CA SER A 181 -6.82 7.30 -2.39
C SER A 181 -7.24 8.01 -1.10
N GLY A 182 -8.08 9.04 -1.22
CA GLY A 182 -8.74 9.63 -0.05
C GLY A 182 -9.52 8.58 0.76
N SER A 183 -10.20 7.64 0.09
CA SER A 183 -10.97 6.59 0.77
C SER A 183 -10.11 5.61 1.58
N LEU A 184 -8.93 5.24 1.08
CA LEU A 184 -8.02 4.32 1.78
C LEU A 184 -7.36 5.02 2.98
N ILE A 185 -6.91 6.27 2.79
CA ILE A 185 -6.37 7.08 3.88
C ILE A 185 -7.42 7.22 5.00
N LEU A 186 -8.68 7.46 4.64
CA LEU A 186 -9.76 7.62 5.59
C LEU A 186 -10.00 6.37 6.44
N ILE A 187 -10.08 5.17 5.84
CA ILE A 187 -10.26 3.95 6.62
C ILE A 187 -9.07 3.67 7.54
N ILE A 188 -7.84 3.94 7.08
CA ILE A 188 -6.64 3.82 7.92
C ILE A 188 -6.71 4.80 9.10
N ALA A 189 -7.15 6.04 8.86
CA ALA A 189 -7.35 7.03 9.92
C ALA A 189 -8.36 6.55 10.98
N ILE A 190 -9.44 5.89 10.57
CA ILE A 190 -10.43 5.31 11.49
C ILE A 190 -9.81 4.16 12.29
N LEU A 191 -9.06 3.26 11.64
CA LEU A 191 -8.34 2.16 12.31
C LEU A 191 -7.40 2.69 13.40
N VAL A 192 -6.65 3.75 13.11
CA VAL A 192 -5.75 4.38 14.08
C VAL A 192 -6.55 5.01 15.22
N LYS A 193 -7.57 5.82 14.91
CA LYS A 193 -8.38 6.51 15.93
C LYS A 193 -9.11 5.54 16.87
N LYS A 194 -9.53 4.39 16.36
CA LYS A 194 -10.19 3.33 17.14
C LYS A 194 -9.22 2.42 17.89
N GLY A 195 -7.91 2.66 17.76
CA GLY A 195 -6.87 1.90 18.46
C GLY A 195 -6.66 0.49 17.92
N PHE A 196 -7.00 0.23 16.65
CA PHE A 196 -6.61 -1.02 15.99
C PHE A 196 -5.17 -0.98 15.52
N VAL A 197 -4.71 0.19 15.06
CA VAL A 197 -3.37 0.41 14.52
C VAL A 197 -2.69 1.56 15.25
N TYR A 198 -1.43 1.38 15.65
CA TYR A 198 -0.53 2.44 16.07
C TYR A 198 0.33 2.90 14.90
N VAL A 199 0.53 4.21 14.75
CA VAL A 199 1.45 4.78 13.75
C VAL A 199 2.86 4.77 14.31
N ASP A 200 3.75 4.00 13.70
CA ASP A 200 5.11 3.76 14.21
C ASP A 200 6.14 4.68 13.55
N GLN A 201 6.23 4.60 12.22
CA GLN A 201 7.20 5.37 11.43
C GLN A 201 6.72 5.53 9.98
N SER A 202 7.52 6.22 9.18
CA SER A 202 7.34 6.31 7.72
C SER A 202 8.63 5.98 6.99
N ALA A 203 8.51 5.65 5.70
CA ALA A 203 9.64 5.56 4.78
C ALA A 203 9.16 5.99 3.39
N ALA A 204 9.67 7.12 2.89
CA ALA A 204 9.10 7.80 1.72
C ALA A 204 7.56 7.84 1.79
N SER A 205 6.89 7.23 0.82
CA SER A 205 5.43 7.28 0.72
C SER A 205 4.70 6.31 1.64
N SER A 206 5.43 5.41 2.31
CA SER A 206 4.85 4.32 3.12
C SER A 206 4.65 4.70 4.57
N LEU A 207 3.49 4.31 5.10
CA LEU A 207 3.17 4.38 6.53
C LEU A 207 3.36 3.01 7.16
N VAL A 208 4.19 2.94 8.21
CA VAL A 208 4.38 1.72 9.01
C VAL A 208 3.57 1.84 10.29
N GLY A 209 2.76 0.82 10.56
CA GLY A 209 1.99 0.72 11.79
C GLY A 209 2.11 -0.64 12.46
N LYS A 210 1.57 -0.71 13.69
CA LYS A 210 1.52 -1.92 14.51
C LYS A 210 0.10 -2.24 14.93
N ILE A 211 -0.32 -3.50 14.83
CA ILE A 211 -1.61 -3.96 15.31
C ILE A 211 -1.65 -3.89 16.83
N LEU A 212 -2.57 -3.10 17.38
CA LEU A 212 -2.84 -3.01 18.82
C LEU A 212 -4.04 -3.86 19.22
N LYS A 213 -5.01 -4.01 18.32
CA LYS A 213 -6.22 -4.81 18.51
C LYS A 213 -6.53 -5.57 17.22
N ILE A 214 -6.81 -6.87 17.33
CA ILE A 214 -7.28 -7.68 16.21
C ILE A 214 -8.77 -7.38 16.01
N PRO A 215 -9.21 -6.88 14.84
CA PRO A 215 -10.61 -6.56 14.63
C PRO A 215 -11.47 -7.81 14.55
N THR A 216 -12.59 -7.79 15.28
CA THR A 216 -13.67 -8.77 15.13
C THR A 216 -14.53 -8.45 13.90
N MET A 217 -15.39 -9.38 13.51
CA MET A 217 -16.34 -9.11 12.42
C MET A 217 -17.29 -7.95 12.74
N ASN A 218 -17.70 -7.79 14.00
CA ASN A 218 -18.53 -6.64 14.40
C ASN A 218 -17.75 -5.32 14.30
N ASP A 219 -16.47 -5.32 14.66
CA ASP A 219 -15.62 -4.13 14.50
C ASP A 219 -15.54 -3.74 13.02
N ILE A 220 -15.33 -4.71 12.11
CA ILE A 220 -15.23 -4.44 10.67
C ILE A 220 -16.55 -3.91 10.10
N LEU A 221 -17.70 -4.44 10.53
CA LEU A 221 -19.01 -3.92 10.15
C LEU A 221 -19.23 -2.49 10.65
N GLU A 222 -18.74 -2.15 11.86
CA GLU A 222 -18.78 -0.78 12.38
C GLU A 222 -17.91 0.16 11.52
N LEU A 223 -16.71 -0.27 11.13
CA LEU A 223 -15.84 0.50 10.23
C LEU A 223 -16.55 0.78 8.89
N ASP A 224 -17.25 -0.20 8.34
CA ASP A 224 -18.06 -0.04 7.13
C ASP A 224 -19.15 1.02 7.28
N LEU A 225 -19.89 1.01 8.39
CA LEU A 225 -20.91 2.01 8.69
C LEU A 225 -20.30 3.41 8.85
N MET A 226 -19.11 3.51 9.46
CA MET A 226 -18.40 4.79 9.60
C MET A 226 -17.96 5.34 8.24
N MET A 227 -17.51 4.48 7.33
CA MET A 227 -17.13 4.89 5.97
C MET A 227 -18.31 5.40 5.13
N GLN A 228 -19.53 4.94 5.44
CA GLN A 228 -20.78 5.41 4.80
C GLN A 228 -21.30 6.73 5.39
N ASN A 229 -20.85 7.14 6.58
CA ASN A 229 -21.27 8.38 7.21
C ASN A 229 -20.41 9.56 6.76
N TYR A 230 -20.74 10.12 5.60
CA TYR A 230 -19.94 11.18 4.97
C TYR A 230 -19.85 12.49 5.76
N ASP A 231 -20.85 12.79 6.60
CA ASP A 231 -20.91 14.03 7.37
C ASP A 231 -19.89 14.07 8.52
N GLU A 232 -19.53 12.90 9.06
CA GLU A 232 -18.62 12.81 10.20
C GLU A 232 -17.25 12.23 9.82
N SER A 233 -17.19 11.40 8.77
CA SER A 233 -15.99 10.63 8.47
C SER A 233 -14.79 11.52 8.08
N HIS A 234 -15.04 12.64 7.41
CA HIS A 234 -13.98 13.56 6.99
C HIS A 234 -13.14 14.12 8.16
N LYS A 235 -13.67 14.13 9.40
CA LYS A 235 -12.95 14.57 10.61
C LYS A 235 -11.83 13.61 10.99
N HIS A 236 -11.84 12.37 10.49
CA HIS A 236 -10.76 11.41 10.71
C HIS A 236 -9.49 11.79 9.94
N PHE A 237 -9.58 12.53 8.82
CA PHE A 237 -8.39 13.08 8.16
C PHE A 237 -7.59 13.99 9.07
N ASP A 238 -8.26 14.89 9.81
CA ASP A 238 -7.57 15.82 10.71
C ASP A 238 -6.82 15.07 11.81
N PHE A 239 -7.42 13.98 12.32
CA PHE A 239 -6.78 13.11 13.29
C PHE A 239 -5.53 12.43 12.72
N ILE A 240 -5.60 11.81 11.54
CA ILE A 240 -4.42 11.12 10.98
C ILE A 240 -3.32 12.09 10.55
N ILE A 241 -3.67 13.30 10.08
CA ILE A 241 -2.70 14.36 9.81
C ILE A 241 -1.95 14.73 11.10
N GLU A 242 -2.68 14.89 12.21
CA GLU A 242 -2.08 15.17 13.51
C GLU A 242 -1.17 14.03 13.98
N GLU A 243 -1.63 12.77 13.89
CA GLU A 243 -0.82 11.60 14.28
C GLU A 243 0.44 11.47 13.42
N CYS A 244 0.33 11.61 12.10
CA CYS A 244 1.48 11.59 11.20
C CYS A 244 2.43 12.77 11.46
N SER A 245 1.95 13.91 11.96
CA SER A 245 2.81 15.05 12.28
C SER A 245 3.73 14.82 13.48
N LYS A 246 3.40 13.84 14.33
CA LYS A 246 4.13 13.46 15.55
C LYS A 246 5.28 12.50 15.30
N ILE A 247 5.29 11.81 14.16
CA ILE A 247 6.39 10.92 13.76
C ILE A 247 7.40 11.65 12.87
N GLU A 248 8.58 11.05 12.73
CA GLU A 248 9.56 11.50 11.74
C GLU A 248 9.07 11.11 10.34
N LEU A 249 8.89 12.13 9.50
CA LEU A 249 8.47 11.99 8.11
C LEU A 249 9.61 12.46 7.21
N ASP A 250 10.01 11.60 6.28
CA ASP A 250 10.78 12.03 5.12
C ASP A 250 9.98 13.11 4.37
N ARG A 251 10.64 14.12 3.79
CA ARG A 251 10.02 15.21 3.02
C ARG A 251 8.70 15.69 3.66
N LYS A 252 8.69 15.98 4.97
CA LYS A 252 7.50 16.35 5.75
C LYS A 252 6.65 17.46 5.09
N GLU A 253 7.32 18.45 4.53
CA GLU A 253 6.73 19.58 3.80
C GLU A 253 6.05 19.19 2.48
N GLN A 254 6.24 17.96 2.01
CA GLN A 254 5.53 17.36 0.87
C GLN A 254 4.43 16.42 1.37
N PHE A 255 4.74 15.47 2.25
CA PHE A 255 3.81 14.39 2.60
C PHE A 255 2.64 14.81 3.52
N LEU A 256 2.83 15.71 4.48
CA LEU A 256 1.68 16.18 5.29
C LEU A 256 0.69 17.04 4.49
N PRO A 257 1.13 18.00 3.67
CA PRO A 257 0.23 18.73 2.79
C PRO A 257 -0.54 17.81 1.85
N ARG A 258 0.08 16.69 1.44
CA ARG A 258 -0.58 15.70 0.62
C ARG A 258 -1.78 15.07 1.33
N LEU A 259 -1.68 14.66 2.59
CA LEU A 259 -2.86 14.17 3.34
C LEU A 259 -4.00 15.21 3.40
N THR A 260 -3.66 16.51 3.47
CA THR A 260 -4.65 17.60 3.42
C THR A 260 -5.35 17.68 2.06
N LEU A 261 -4.58 17.60 0.97
CA LEU A 261 -5.15 17.53 -0.37
C LEU A 261 -6.03 16.29 -0.56
N ALA A 262 -5.72 15.16 0.10
CA ALA A 262 -6.48 13.93 -0.04
C ALA A 262 -7.85 14.07 0.62
N LYS A 263 -7.91 14.78 1.77
CA LYS A 263 -9.15 15.21 2.40
C LYS A 263 -9.98 16.10 1.47
N ILE A 264 -9.35 17.10 0.83
CA ILE A 264 -10.03 18.02 -0.11
C ILE A 264 -10.60 17.23 -1.30
N GLN A 265 -9.81 16.35 -1.90
CA GLN A 265 -10.21 15.47 -3.00
C GLN A 265 -11.41 14.58 -2.61
N TRP A 266 -11.35 13.97 -1.43
CA TRP A 266 -12.42 13.12 -0.91
C TRP A 266 -13.71 13.93 -0.67
N LEU A 267 -13.62 15.10 -0.04
CA LEU A 267 -14.76 15.99 0.18
C LEU A 267 -15.40 16.41 -1.15
N TYR A 268 -14.58 16.80 -2.12
CA TYR A 268 -15.04 17.19 -3.45
C TYR A 268 -15.76 16.04 -4.16
N SER A 269 -15.20 14.82 -4.10
CA SER A 269 -15.79 13.62 -4.72
C SER A 269 -17.12 13.21 -4.12
N ASN A 270 -17.40 13.64 -2.88
CA ASN A 270 -18.68 13.41 -2.18
C ASN A 270 -19.58 14.66 -2.19
N GLU A 271 -19.36 15.59 -3.13
CA GLU A 271 -20.15 16.82 -3.32
C GLU A 271 -20.16 17.78 -2.12
N LYS A 272 -19.20 17.64 -1.18
CA LYS A 272 -19.01 18.51 -0.02
C LYS A 272 -18.14 19.72 -0.36
N PHE A 273 -18.55 20.49 -1.37
CA PHE A 273 -17.73 21.56 -1.95
C PHE A 273 -17.38 22.69 -0.96
N ASP A 274 -18.32 23.07 -0.09
CA ASP A 274 -18.07 24.11 0.91
C ASP A 274 -17.02 23.67 1.95
N ASP A 275 -17.09 22.41 2.40
CA ASP A 275 -16.11 21.86 3.34
C ASP A 275 -14.74 21.68 2.69
N ALA A 276 -14.69 21.29 1.41
CA ALA A 276 -13.46 21.21 0.62
C ALA A 276 -12.80 22.60 0.51
N ARG A 277 -13.59 23.62 0.14
CA ARG A 277 -13.14 25.02 0.08
C ARG A 277 -12.66 25.52 1.44
N LYS A 278 -13.43 25.27 2.50
CA LYS A 278 -13.07 25.68 3.87
C LYS A 278 -11.78 25.01 4.32
N THR A 279 -11.60 23.73 4.04
CA THR A 279 -10.35 23.00 4.35
C THR A 279 -9.14 23.65 3.68
N MET A 280 -9.27 24.03 2.41
CA MET A 280 -8.21 24.76 1.68
C MET A 280 -7.93 26.14 2.28
N ASP A 281 -8.98 26.92 2.55
CA ASP A 281 -8.87 28.27 3.13
C ASP A 281 -8.23 28.24 4.53
N ASP A 282 -8.66 27.32 5.39
CA ASP A 282 -8.09 27.13 6.73
C ASP A 282 -6.62 26.70 6.66
N TYR A 283 -6.25 25.84 5.70
CA TYR A 283 -4.86 25.43 5.49
C TYR A 283 -3.97 26.64 5.12
N LEU A 284 -4.41 27.46 4.17
CA LEU A 284 -3.67 28.66 3.73
C LEU A 284 -3.61 29.74 4.82
N LYS A 285 -4.71 29.97 5.55
CA LYS A 285 -4.78 30.95 6.65
C LYS A 285 -3.82 30.66 7.81
N ARG A 286 -3.46 29.39 8.02
CA ARG A 286 -2.44 28.98 9.00
C ARG A 286 -1.01 29.29 8.55
N GLY A 287 -0.82 29.86 7.37
CA GLY A 287 0.49 30.17 6.79
C GLY A 287 1.17 28.97 6.13
N ASN A 288 0.45 27.85 5.98
CA ASN A 288 0.99 26.69 5.26
C ASN A 288 1.11 27.01 3.76
N THR A 289 2.11 26.41 3.11
CA THR A 289 2.33 26.55 1.68
C THR A 289 2.38 25.18 1.02
N PHE A 290 1.94 25.09 -0.23
CA PHE A 290 2.18 23.91 -1.04
C PHE A 290 3.53 24.05 -1.72
N SER A 291 4.39 23.03 -1.59
CA SER A 291 5.61 22.94 -2.38
C SER A 291 5.27 22.85 -3.87
N ARG A 292 6.28 23.00 -4.73
CA ARG A 292 6.11 22.85 -6.18
C ARG A 292 5.58 21.46 -6.54
N GLU A 293 6.11 20.43 -5.89
CA GLU A 293 5.72 19.03 -6.06
C GLU A 293 4.25 18.83 -5.68
N VAL A 294 3.85 19.30 -4.49
CA VAL A 294 2.46 19.19 -4.04
C VAL A 294 1.49 19.98 -4.93
N THR A 295 1.95 21.11 -5.49
CA THR A 295 1.18 21.87 -6.46
C THR A 295 0.97 21.09 -7.76
N TYR A 296 1.98 20.36 -8.24
CA TYR A 296 1.82 19.50 -9.41
C TYR A 296 0.83 18.37 -9.17
N ASP A 297 0.90 17.71 -8.01
CA ASP A 297 -0.06 16.66 -7.63
C ASP A 297 -1.50 17.22 -7.62
N PHE A 298 -1.68 18.42 -7.05
CA PHE A 298 -2.98 19.10 -7.06
C PHE A 298 -3.50 19.38 -8.48
N LEU A 299 -2.63 19.89 -9.36
CA LEU A 299 -2.99 20.22 -10.74
C LEU A 299 -3.33 18.97 -11.56
N GLU A 300 -2.65 17.86 -11.33
CA GLU A 300 -2.97 16.57 -11.97
C GLU A 300 -4.36 16.09 -11.58
N ILE A 301 -4.67 16.09 -10.28
CA ILE A 301 -6.00 15.70 -9.77
C ILE A 301 -7.07 16.66 -10.29
N PHE A 302 -6.78 17.96 -10.32
CA PHE A 302 -7.67 18.99 -10.85
C PHE A 302 -7.99 18.76 -12.33
N ALA A 303 -6.99 18.45 -13.16
CA ALA A 303 -7.15 18.19 -14.58
C ALA A 303 -8.05 16.98 -14.88
N ASN A 304 -8.20 16.06 -13.91
CA ASN A 304 -9.04 14.87 -14.01
C ASN A 304 -10.37 15.04 -13.24
N GLY A 305 -10.79 16.29 -12.99
CA GLY A 305 -12.06 16.60 -12.33
C GLY A 305 -12.11 16.17 -10.86
N PHE A 306 -10.96 16.21 -10.18
CA PHE A 306 -10.78 15.74 -8.80
C PHE A 306 -11.12 14.26 -8.55
N SER A 307 -11.22 13.47 -9.62
CA SER A 307 -11.52 12.04 -9.51
C SER A 307 -10.27 11.22 -9.76
N ILE A 308 -9.73 10.63 -8.69
CA ILE A 308 -8.69 9.61 -8.82
C ILE A 308 -9.23 8.40 -9.59
N ARG A 309 -10.50 8.06 -9.38
CA ARG A 309 -11.13 6.93 -10.07
C ARG A 309 -11.07 7.05 -11.61
N LYS A 310 -11.26 8.25 -12.17
CA LYS A 310 -11.07 8.49 -13.61
C LYS A 310 -9.64 8.28 -14.12
N LEU A 311 -8.64 8.44 -13.26
CA LEU A 311 -7.25 8.12 -13.61
C LEU A 311 -7.05 6.59 -13.70
N PHE A 312 -7.69 5.84 -12.80
CA PHE A 312 -7.50 4.39 -12.66
C PHE A 312 -8.47 3.51 -13.45
N GLU A 313 -9.70 3.95 -13.74
CA GLU A 313 -10.74 3.15 -14.43
C GLU A 313 -10.27 2.62 -15.80
N LYS A 314 -9.24 3.22 -16.40
CA LYS A 314 -8.63 2.72 -17.64
C LYS A 314 -7.99 1.33 -17.53
N ASP A 315 -7.69 0.86 -16.32
CA ASP A 315 -7.03 -0.44 -16.08
C ASP A 315 -7.97 -1.59 -15.72
N HIS A 316 -9.26 -1.31 -15.52
CA HIS A 316 -10.22 -2.26 -14.96
C HIS A 316 -11.51 -2.41 -15.81
N ASP A 317 -11.57 -1.77 -16.98
CA ASP A 317 -12.67 -1.85 -17.96
C ASP A 317 -12.38 -2.86 -19.09
#